data_AF-A0A7H0H147-F1
#
_entry.id   AF-A0A7H0H147-F1
#
_cell.length_a   1.000
_cell.length_b   1.000
_cell.length_c   1.000
_cell.angle_alpha   90.00
_cell.angle_beta   90.00
_cell.angle_gamma   90.00
#
_symmetry.space_group_name_H-M   'P 1'
#
loop_
_entity.id
_entity.type
_entity.pdbx_description
1 polymer ?
#
loop_
_entity_poly.entity_id
_entity_poly.type
_entity_poly.pdbx_seq_one_letter_code
_entity_poly.pdbx_strand_id
1 'polypeptide(L)'
;MKDGQYAYGRILAGADYGIYDFQASQRIESVEAVINRPFLFIVAVSNEAISSRRWVKIGKAPLVPALLPHPLKFMQDGLQPDRFSLYEPLTGTITPALKHECQG
;
A
#
# COMPACT_ATOMS: atom_id res chain seq x y z
N MET A 1 9.07 7.53 -11.82
CA MET A 1 8.91 9.01 -11.74
C MET A 1 9.99 9.63 -12.58
N LYS A 2 9.75 10.80 -13.18
CA LYS A 2 10.81 11.54 -13.87
C LYS A 2 11.82 12.04 -12.82
N ASP A 3 13.07 12.24 -13.22
CA ASP A 3 14.07 12.82 -12.34
C ASP A 3 13.60 14.17 -11.78
N GLY A 4 13.80 14.37 -10.48
CA GLY A 4 13.34 15.57 -9.76
C GLY A 4 11.87 15.56 -9.31
N GLN A 5 11.12 14.47 -9.50
CA GLN A 5 9.76 14.33 -8.99
C GLN A 5 9.69 13.40 -7.78
N TYR A 6 8.90 13.80 -6.78
CA TYR A 6 8.71 13.08 -5.53
C TYR A 6 7.26 12.63 -5.39
N ALA A 7 7.09 11.38 -4.96
CA ALA A 7 5.82 10.84 -4.51
C ALA A 7 5.97 10.43 -3.05
N TYR A 8 4.83 10.35 -2.38
CA TYR A 8 4.79 10.11 -0.95
C TYR A 8 3.85 8.96 -0.66
N GLY A 9 4.20 8.21 0.38
CA GLY A 9 3.37 7.14 0.87
C GLY A 9 3.32 7.12 2.37
N ARG A 10 2.48 6.23 2.87
CA ARG A 10 2.28 5.97 4.28
C ARG A 10 2.46 4.49 4.54
N ILE A 11 3.26 4.18 5.56
CA ILE A 11 3.34 2.82 6.10
C ILE A 11 2.01 2.52 6.78
N LEU A 12 1.33 1.46 6.34
CA LEU A 12 0.10 0.95 6.93
C LEU A 12 0.41 -0.32 7.75
N ALA A 13 -0.59 -1.17 7.98
CA ALA A 13 -0.39 -2.42 8.71
C ALA A 13 0.29 -3.48 7.83
N GLY A 14 1.04 -4.39 8.46
CA GLY A 14 1.72 -5.48 7.75
C GLY A 14 2.74 -4.96 6.73
N ALA A 15 2.64 -5.47 5.49
CA ALA A 15 3.51 -5.09 4.39
C ALA A 15 2.91 -4.00 3.48
N ASP A 16 1.81 -3.35 3.90
CA ASP A 16 1.06 -2.44 3.05
C ASP A 16 1.50 -0.98 3.17
N TYR A 17 1.51 -0.32 2.02
CA TYR A 17 1.87 1.08 1.88
C TYR A 17 0.81 1.77 1.02
N GLY A 18 0.18 2.80 1.57
CA GLY A 18 -0.72 3.66 0.80
C GLY A 18 0.09 4.74 0.08
N ILE A 19 -0.08 4.87 -1.23
CA ILE A 19 0.57 5.91 -2.02
C ILE A 19 -0.42 7.05 -2.23
N TYR A 20 -0.04 8.26 -1.84
CA TYR A 20 -0.92 9.42 -1.96
C TYR A 20 -1.07 9.87 -3.42
N ASP A 21 -2.25 10.43 -3.73
CA ASP A 21 -2.48 11.21 -4.96
C ASP A 21 -1.83 12.57 -4.85
N PHE A 22 -0.50 12.53 -4.89
CA PHE A 22 0.31 13.69 -4.66
C PHE A 22 1.69 13.53 -5.31
N GLN A 23 2.04 14.53 -6.10
CA GLN A 23 3.32 14.64 -6.75
C GLN A 23 3.92 16.02 -6.50
N ALA A 24 5.19 16.08 -6.13
CA ALA A 24 5.91 17.33 -5.92
C ALA A 24 7.15 17.40 -6.81
N SER A 25 7.45 18.60 -7.30
CA SER A 25 8.69 18.94 -8.04
C SER A 25 9.88 19.23 -7.11
N GLN A 26 9.63 19.29 -5.80
CA GLN A 26 10.63 19.49 -4.77
C GLN A 26 10.30 18.62 -3.56
N ARG A 27 11.31 18.33 -2.75
CA ARG A 27 11.12 17.50 -1.56
C ARG A 27 10.36 18.28 -0.48
N ILE A 28 9.18 17.80 -0.16
CA ILE A 28 8.41 18.19 1.01
C ILE A 28 8.87 17.41 2.24
N GLU A 29 9.17 18.13 3.31
CA GLU A 29 9.50 17.57 4.63
C GLU A 29 8.33 17.65 5.62
N SER A 30 7.37 18.54 5.38
CA SER A 30 6.16 18.64 6.20
C SER A 30 5.24 17.45 5.98
N VAL A 31 5.04 16.65 7.03
CA VAL A 31 4.12 15.50 7.03
C VAL A 31 2.68 15.97 6.80
N GLU A 32 2.26 17.06 7.47
CA GLU A 32 0.90 17.60 7.39
C GLU A 32 0.48 18.00 5.98
N ALA A 33 1.44 18.48 5.18
CA ALA A 33 1.21 18.86 3.78
C ALA A 33 0.85 17.65 2.88
N VAL A 34 1.18 16.44 3.32
CA VAL A 34 1.04 15.20 2.53
C VAL A 34 -0.14 14.35 3.03
N ILE A 35 -0.29 14.19 4.35
CA ILE A 35 -1.19 13.16 4.92
C ILE A 35 -2.68 13.38 4.69
N ASN A 36 -3.08 14.58 4.29
CA ASN A 36 -4.48 14.95 4.03
C ASN A 36 -4.92 14.63 2.58
N ARG A 37 -4.02 14.08 1.76
CA ARG A 37 -4.32 13.67 0.39
C ARG A 37 -4.96 12.28 0.38
N PRO A 38 -5.84 11.98 -0.60
CA PRO A 38 -6.35 10.62 -0.78
C PRO A 38 -5.23 9.67 -1.22
N PHE A 39 -5.41 8.36 -1.04
CA PHE A 39 -4.53 7.36 -1.65
C PHE A 39 -4.93 7.12 -3.11
N LEU A 40 -3.94 7.03 -4.01
CA LEU A 40 -4.12 6.51 -5.38
C LEU A 40 -4.32 5.00 -5.35
N PHE A 41 -3.50 4.30 -4.56
CA PHE A 41 -3.55 2.85 -4.40
C PHE A 41 -2.80 2.42 -3.14
N ILE A 42 -3.05 1.17 -2.73
CA ILE A 42 -2.31 0.49 -1.67
C ILE A 42 -1.50 -0.63 -2.31
N VAL A 43 -0.25 -0.77 -1.92
CA VAL A 43 0.65 -1.80 -2.45
C VAL A 43 1.40 -2.50 -1.32
N ALA A 44 1.55 -3.81 -1.46
CA ALA A 44 2.40 -4.61 -0.58
C ALA A 44 3.86 -4.50 -1.03
N VAL A 45 4.76 -4.07 -0.13
CA VAL A 45 6.20 -3.94 -0.44
C VAL A 45 7.02 -4.59 0.66
N SER A 46 8.14 -5.21 0.28
CA SER A 46 9.12 -5.69 1.26
C SER A 46 9.57 -4.55 2.17
N ASN A 47 9.72 -4.85 3.47
CA ASN A 47 10.27 -3.90 4.44
C ASN A 47 11.69 -3.41 4.05
N GLU A 48 12.37 -4.14 3.16
CA GLU A 48 13.64 -3.72 2.57
C GLU A 48 13.57 -2.35 1.89
N ALA A 49 12.43 -1.99 1.27
CA ALA A 49 12.27 -0.67 0.66
C ALA A 49 12.50 0.46 1.68
N ILE A 50 12.14 0.23 2.94
CA ILE A 50 12.34 1.17 4.04
C ILE A 50 13.72 0.99 4.68
N SER A 51 14.11 -0.24 5.02
CA SER A 51 15.35 -0.50 5.77
C SER A 51 16.62 -0.18 4.96
N SER A 52 16.59 -0.36 3.64
CA SER A 52 17.66 0.04 2.71
C SER A 52 17.76 1.55 2.49
N ARG A 53 16.85 2.35 3.08
CA ARG A 53 16.69 3.80 2.85
C ARG A 53 16.36 4.17 1.41
N ARG A 54 15.94 3.23 0.57
CA ARG A 54 15.40 3.53 -0.77
C ARG A 54 14.16 4.42 -0.68
N TRP A 55 13.29 4.17 0.31
CA TRP A 55 12.17 5.05 0.66
C TRP A 55 12.48 5.77 1.97
N VAL A 56 12.72 7.08 1.87
CA VAL A 56 13.15 7.87 3.02
C VAL A 56 11.95 8.28 3.87
N LYS A 57 11.99 7.98 5.18
CA LYS A 57 10.99 8.45 6.14
C LYS A 57 11.16 9.96 6.38
N ILE A 58 10.08 10.71 6.27
CA ILE A 58 10.06 12.16 6.53
C ILE A 58 9.39 12.54 7.86
N GLY A 59 8.71 11.59 8.52
CA GLY A 59 8.12 11.82 9.85
C GLY A 59 7.08 10.77 10.25
N LYS A 60 6.28 11.07 11.28
CA LYS A 60 5.26 10.19 11.85
C LYS A 60 3.97 10.98 12.09
N ALA A 61 2.82 10.37 11.77
CA ALA A 61 1.50 10.90 12.09
C ALA A 61 0.55 9.76 12.52
N PRO A 62 -0.45 10.01 13.39
CA PRO A 62 -1.46 9.03 13.78
C PRO A 62 -2.27 8.53 12.59
N LEU A 63 -2.44 7.20 12.47
CA LEU A 63 -3.26 6.61 11.42
C LEU A 63 -4.74 6.83 11.73
N VAL A 64 -5.48 7.44 10.81
CA VAL A 64 -6.91 7.68 10.98
C VAL A 64 -7.66 6.35 10.84
N PRO A 65 -8.69 6.04 11.65
CA PRO A 65 -9.39 4.76 11.61
C PRO A 65 -9.93 4.36 10.22
N ALA A 66 -10.31 5.35 9.40
CA ALA A 66 -10.78 5.13 8.04
C ALA A 66 -9.71 4.51 7.10
N LEU A 67 -8.44 4.55 7.48
CA LEU A 67 -7.31 3.98 6.74
C LEU A 67 -6.85 2.62 7.31
N LEU A 68 -7.55 2.09 8.31
CA LEU A 68 -7.32 0.76 8.87
C LEU A 68 -7.83 -0.40 8.01
N PRO A 69 -9.01 -0.33 7.34
CA PRO A 69 -9.43 -1.43 6.48
C PRO A 69 -8.51 -1.50 5.26
N HIS A 70 -7.79 -2.61 5.12
CA HIS A 70 -6.97 -2.89 3.95
C HIS A 70 -7.81 -3.69 2.95
N PRO A 71 -7.72 -3.40 1.64
CA PRO A 71 -8.40 -4.20 0.64
C PRO A 71 -7.91 -5.64 0.70
N LEU A 72 -8.82 -6.59 0.49
CA LEU A 72 -8.45 -7.99 0.32
C LEU A 72 -7.51 -8.13 -0.88
N LYS A 73 -6.51 -9.01 -0.76
CA LYS A 73 -5.57 -9.28 -1.84
C LYS A 73 -5.97 -10.56 -2.55
N PHE A 74 -6.07 -10.47 -3.86
CA PHE A 74 -6.25 -11.62 -4.73
C PHE A 74 -4.97 -12.45 -4.84
N MET A 75 -5.12 -13.78 -4.79
CA MET A 75 -4.06 -14.73 -5.10
C MET A 75 -4.57 -15.77 -6.08
N GLN A 76 -3.76 -16.07 -7.10
CA GLN A 76 -3.98 -17.16 -8.03
C GLN A 76 -2.84 -18.19 -7.87
N ASP A 77 -3.20 -19.46 -7.76
CA ASP A 77 -2.21 -20.54 -7.73
C ASP A 77 -1.54 -20.67 -9.13
N GLY A 78 -0.22 -20.54 -9.16
CA GLY A 78 0.55 -20.61 -10.43
C GLY A 78 0.64 -22.01 -11.03
N LEU A 79 0.41 -23.06 -10.24
CA LEU A 79 0.37 -24.46 -10.69
C LEU A 79 -1.06 -24.90 -11.02
N GLN A 80 -2.07 -24.29 -10.39
CA GLN A 80 -3.48 -24.57 -10.62
C GLN A 80 -4.24 -23.26 -10.92
N PRO A 81 -4.21 -22.77 -12.16
CA PRO A 81 -4.73 -21.46 -12.53
C PRO A 81 -6.21 -21.19 -12.20
N ASP A 82 -7.00 -22.24 -11.96
CA ASP A 82 -8.41 -22.14 -11.59
C ASP A 82 -8.65 -22.03 -10.08
N ARG A 83 -7.57 -22.08 -9.26
CA ARG A 83 -7.64 -21.90 -7.81
C ARG A 83 -7.32 -20.46 -7.45
N PHE A 84 -8.30 -19.79 -6.85
CA PHE A 84 -8.18 -18.44 -6.36
C PHE A 84 -8.41 -18.40 -4.85
N SER A 85 -7.78 -17.43 -4.21
CA SER A 85 -7.99 -17.14 -2.80
C SER A 85 -7.96 -15.64 -2.54
N LEU A 86 -8.65 -15.22 -1.48
CA LEU A 86 -8.55 -13.87 -0.93
C LEU A 86 -7.72 -13.92 0.35
N TYR A 87 -6.76 -13.00 0.45
CA TYR A 87 -5.95 -12.80 1.63
C TYR A 87 -6.39 -11.52 2.35
N GLU A 88 -6.70 -11.65 3.64
CA GLU A 88 -7.00 -10.54 4.53
C GLU A 88 -5.71 -10.04 5.21
N PRO A 89 -5.20 -8.84 4.87
CA PRO A 89 -3.88 -8.41 5.33
C PRO A 89 -3.76 -8.16 6.84
N LEU A 90 -4.88 -7.88 7.51
CA LEU A 90 -4.90 -7.58 8.94
C LEU A 90 -4.86 -8.83 9.82
N THR A 91 -5.55 -9.88 9.41
CA THR A 91 -5.67 -11.13 10.19
C THR A 91 -4.72 -12.21 9.70
N GLY A 92 -4.26 -12.10 8.45
CA GLY A 92 -3.49 -13.15 7.78
C GLY A 92 -4.36 -14.29 7.24
N THR A 93 -5.69 -14.17 7.34
CA THR A 93 -6.63 -15.20 6.88
C THR A 93 -6.57 -15.34 5.36
N ILE A 94 -6.58 -16.59 4.89
CA ILE A 94 -6.70 -16.93 3.47
C ILE A 94 -7.99 -17.73 3.30
N THR A 95 -8.89 -17.23 2.46
CA THR A 95 -10.13 -17.93 2.11
C THR A 95 -10.15 -18.30 0.64
N PRO A 96 -10.65 -19.49 0.25
CA PRO A 96 -10.92 -19.81 -1.15
C PRO A 96 -11.87 -18.78 -1.77
N ALA A 97 -11.67 -18.48 -3.05
CA ALA A 97 -12.52 -17.57 -3.81
C ALA A 97 -12.75 -18.09 -5.23
N LEU A 98 -13.82 -17.60 -5.87
CA LEU A 98 -14.12 -17.82 -7.26
C LEU A 98 -13.59 -16.65 -8.09
N LYS A 99 -13.25 -16.92 -9.36
CA LYS A 99 -12.73 -15.90 -10.29
C LYS A 99 -13.59 -14.63 -10.36
N HIS A 100 -14.91 -14.77 -10.31
CA HIS A 100 -15.84 -13.63 -10.40
C HIS A 100 -15.88 -12.79 -9.12
N GLU A 101 -15.54 -13.37 -7.96
CA GLU A 101 -15.44 -12.65 -6.68
C GLU A 101 -14.16 -11.80 -6.61
N CYS A 102 -13.23 -12.01 -7.54
CA CYS A 102 -11.95 -11.31 -7.62
C CYS A 102 -11.90 -10.27 -8.75
N GLN A 103 -13.03 -9.95 -9.38
CA GLN A 103 -13.11 -8.91 -10.40
C GLN A 103 -13.26 -7.53 -9.73
N GLY A 104 -12.41 -6.58 -10.10
CA GLY A 104 -12.39 -5.19 -9.60
C GLY A 104 -12.29 -4.18 -10.73
#